data_AF-A0A543FSZ3-F1
#
_entry.id   AF-A0A543FSZ3-F1
#
_cell.length_a   1.000
_cell.length_b   1.000
_cell.length_c   1.000
_cell.angle_alpha   90.00
_cell.angle_beta   90.00
_cell.angle_gamma   90.00
#
_symmetry.space_group_name_H-M   'P 1'
#
loop_
_entity.id
_entity.type
_entity.pdbx_description
1 polymer ?
#
loop_
_entity_poly.entity_id
_entity_poly.type
_entity_poly.pdbx_seq_one_letter_code
_entity_poly.pdbx_strand_id
1 'polypeptide(L)'
;MSPAVVVLLLLAGLSEALGRLLPVIARRSGTSRSVVAGLLLTGAVVEGTVFALWPLTAWSLARLVQPAPPPDVVVPAWTPGQLAPLVLAAVLAFPLLGPLLHLLLLVAVGAGLAGPLGAATGLGWWAAAGCVAVAGLGLALAVEAVRRLVGTIGATGAAEPQP
;
A
#
# COMPACT_ATOMS: atom_id res chain seq x y z
N MET A 1 -7.14 -15.44 -2.39
CA MET A 1 -7.74 -14.12 -2.74
C MET A 1 -8.45 -14.25 -4.07
N SER A 2 -9.58 -13.58 -4.28
CA SER A 2 -10.28 -13.64 -5.56
C SER A 2 -9.53 -12.84 -6.65
N PRO A 3 -9.65 -13.22 -7.94
CA PRO A 3 -9.04 -12.46 -9.03
C PRO A 3 -9.48 -10.99 -9.06
N ALA A 4 -10.74 -10.72 -8.70
CA ALA A 4 -11.26 -9.36 -8.59
C ALA A 4 -10.46 -8.52 -7.57
N VAL A 5 -10.17 -9.07 -6.39
CA VAL A 5 -9.36 -8.39 -5.36
C VAL A 5 -7.97 -8.05 -5.90
N VAL A 6 -7.34 -8.96 -6.63
CA VAL A 6 -6.02 -8.72 -7.24
C VAL A 6 -6.07 -7.57 -8.24
N VAL A 7 -7.06 -7.56 -9.13
CA VAL A 7 -7.24 -6.47 -10.11
C VAL A 7 -7.45 -5.12 -9.40
N LEU A 8 -8.27 -5.09 -8.35
CA LEU A 8 -8.54 -3.87 -7.60
C LEU A 8 -7.28 -3.34 -6.87
N LEU A 9 -6.46 -4.23 -6.32
CA LEU A 9 -5.18 -3.86 -5.69
C LEU A 9 -4.18 -3.31 -6.72
N LEU A 10 -4.11 -3.92 -7.91
CA LEU A 10 -3.27 -3.42 -9.00
C LEU A 10 -3.74 -2.05 -9.50
N LEU A 11 -5.05 -1.82 -9.61
CA LEU A 11 -5.61 -0.51 -9.98
C LEU A 11 -5.30 0.55 -8.92
N ALA A 12 -5.45 0.22 -7.64
CA ALA A 12 -5.07 1.10 -6.54
C ALA A 12 -3.58 1.44 -6.58
N GLY A 13 -2.72 0.43 -6.80
CA GLY A 13 -1.29 0.66 -6.94
C GLY A 13 -0.93 1.50 -8.16
N LEU A 14 -1.60 1.28 -9.30
CA LEU A 14 -1.38 2.05 -10.52
C LEU A 14 -1.76 3.52 -10.33
N SER A 15 -2.88 3.77 -9.64
CA SER A 15 -3.33 5.11 -9.29
C SER A 15 -2.30 5.86 -8.43
N GLU A 16 -1.74 5.19 -7.43
CA GLU A 16 -0.69 5.75 -6.57
C GLU A 16 0.60 6.02 -7.36
N ALA A 17 1.00 5.09 -8.22
CA ALA A 17 2.15 5.26 -9.11
C ALA A 17 1.97 6.45 -10.06
N LEU A 18 0.76 6.62 -10.63
CA LEU A 18 0.40 7.76 -11.46
C LEU A 18 0.54 9.08 -10.70
N GLY A 19 -0.03 9.18 -9.50
CA GLY A 19 0.03 10.40 -8.68
C GLY A 19 1.46 10.86 -8.39
N ARG A 20 2.40 9.93 -8.22
CA ARG A 20 3.82 10.24 -7.94
C ARG A 20 4.64 10.48 -9.20
N LEU A 21 4.38 9.75 -10.28
CA LEU A 21 5.20 9.82 -11.50
C LEU A 21 4.76 10.94 -12.45
N LEU A 22 3.48 11.33 -12.47
CA LEU A 22 2.97 12.38 -13.35
C LEU A 22 3.73 13.72 -13.20
N PRO A 23 3.97 14.26 -11.99
CA PRO A 23 4.72 15.51 -11.85
C PRO A 23 6.18 15.41 -12.33
N VAL A 24 6.80 14.22 -12.22
CA VAL A 24 8.18 13.99 -12.66
C VAL A 24 8.25 13.87 -14.18
N ILE A 25 7.32 13.13 -14.78
CA ILE A 25 7.22 12.96 -16.23
C ILE A 25 6.90 14.30 -16.90
N ALA A 26 5.98 15.09 -16.33
CA ALA A 26 5.64 16.43 -16.83
C ALA A 26 6.85 17.39 -16.85
N ARG A 27 7.82 17.20 -15.94
CA ARG A 27 9.07 17.98 -15.89
C ARG A 27 10.18 17.44 -16.80
N ARG A 28 10.02 16.26 -17.41
CA ARG A 28 11.03 15.62 -18.27
C ARG A 28 10.51 15.47 -19.71
N SER A 29 10.70 16.51 -20.51
CA SER A 29 10.44 16.48 -21.95
C SER A 29 11.44 15.54 -22.65
N GLY A 30 11.02 14.31 -22.98
CA GLY A 30 11.83 13.36 -23.75
C GLY A 30 11.83 11.91 -23.25
N THR A 31 11.15 11.60 -22.14
CA THR A 31 11.06 10.22 -21.64
C THR A 31 10.25 9.37 -22.62
N SER A 32 10.78 8.21 -23.04
CA SER A 32 10.06 7.32 -23.96
C SER A 32 8.80 6.74 -23.31
N ARG A 33 7.74 6.55 -24.11
CA ARG A 33 6.45 6.01 -23.63
C ARG A 33 6.61 4.64 -22.99
N SER A 34 7.51 3.81 -23.51
CA SER A 34 7.79 2.47 -22.98
C SER A 34 8.42 2.52 -21.59
N VAL A 35 9.33 3.48 -21.34
CA VAL A 35 9.93 3.68 -20.01
C VAL A 35 8.88 4.15 -19.01
N VAL A 36 8.02 5.09 -19.41
CA VAL A 36 6.89 5.54 -18.58
C VAL A 36 5.96 4.38 -18.22
N ALA A 37 5.56 3.58 -19.21
CA ALA A 37 4.71 2.42 -19.00
C ALA A 37 5.35 1.39 -18.06
N GLY A 38 6.65 1.12 -18.23
CA GLY A 38 7.41 0.24 -17.34
C GLY A 38 7.42 0.75 -15.90
N LEU A 39 7.73 2.02 -15.68
CA LEU A 39 7.74 2.64 -14.35
C LEU A 39 6.36 2.60 -13.67
N LEU A 40 5.30 2.89 -14.43
CA LEU A 40 3.92 2.81 -13.94
C LEU A 40 3.53 1.38 -13.56
N LEU A 41 3.89 0.39 -14.38
CA LEU A 41 3.61 -1.02 -14.10
C LEU A 41 4.37 -1.50 -12.86
N THR A 42 5.65 -1.17 -12.74
CA THR A 42 6.45 -1.50 -11.55
C THR A 42 5.87 -0.84 -10.31
N GLY A 43 5.53 0.45 -10.38
CA GLY A 43 4.86 1.16 -9.29
C GLY A 43 3.54 0.50 -8.89
N ALA A 44 2.72 0.11 -9.87
CA ALA A 44 1.45 -0.57 -9.64
C ALA A 44 1.61 -1.89 -8.90
N VAL A 45 2.58 -2.70 -9.29
CA VAL A 45 2.89 -3.98 -8.63
C VAL A 45 3.38 -3.75 -7.21
N VAL A 46 4.29 -2.80 -7.01
CA VAL A 46 4.84 -2.49 -5.68
C VAL A 46 3.75 -2.01 -4.73
N GLU A 47 3.00 -0.98 -5.10
CA GLU A 47 1.97 -0.40 -4.26
C GLU A 47 0.79 -1.37 -4.06
N GLY A 48 0.41 -2.12 -5.11
CA GLY A 48 -0.58 -3.20 -5.00
C GLY A 48 -0.16 -4.28 -4.01
N THR A 49 1.14 -4.62 -3.97
CA THR A 49 1.70 -5.58 -3.01
C THR A 49 1.68 -5.02 -1.58
N VAL A 50 2.00 -3.73 -1.41
CA VAL A 50 1.93 -3.04 -0.11
C VAL A 50 0.50 -3.10 0.44
N PHE A 51 -0.49 -2.77 -0.38
CA PHE A 51 -1.90 -2.88 0.02
C PHE A 51 -2.30 -4.33 0.34
N ALA A 52 -1.81 -5.31 -0.43
CA ALA A 52 -2.06 -6.73 -0.16
C ALA A 52 -1.47 -7.19 1.19
N LEU A 53 -0.28 -6.71 1.55
CA LEU A 53 0.42 -7.08 2.77
C LEU A 53 -0.15 -6.43 4.03
N TRP A 54 -0.92 -5.35 3.90
CA TRP A 54 -1.37 -4.58 5.07
C TRP A 54 -2.26 -5.36 6.04
N PRO A 55 -3.31 -6.09 5.62
CA PRO A 55 -4.08 -6.91 6.56
C PRO A 55 -3.27 -8.06 7.15
N LEU A 56 -2.34 -8.65 6.38
CA LEU A 56 -1.49 -9.76 6.83
C LEU A 56 -0.49 -9.34 7.90
N THR A 57 0.12 -8.16 7.72
CA THR A 57 1.05 -7.57 8.69
C THR A 57 0.30 -7.15 9.97
N ALA A 58 -0.87 -6.55 9.83
CA ALA A 58 -1.74 -6.20 10.98
C ALA A 58 -2.16 -7.44 11.78
N TRP A 59 -2.56 -8.52 11.10
CA TRP A 59 -2.88 -9.78 11.75
C TRP A 59 -1.68 -10.44 12.43
N SER A 60 -0.51 -10.37 11.82
CA SER A 60 0.72 -10.89 12.42
C SER A 60 1.07 -10.13 13.71
N LEU A 61 0.94 -8.80 13.73
CA LEU A 61 1.11 -7.98 14.93
C LEU A 61 0.08 -8.32 16.01
N ALA A 62 -1.19 -8.50 15.62
CA ALA A 62 -2.25 -8.86 16.56
C ALA A 62 -1.97 -10.19 17.29
N ARG A 63 -1.43 -11.20 16.60
CA ARG A 63 -1.03 -12.46 17.23
C ARG A 63 0.15 -12.34 18.19
N LEU A 64 1.03 -11.37 18.01
CA LEU A 64 2.10 -11.10 18.97
C LEU A 64 1.56 -10.49 20.26
N VAL A 65 0.47 -9.72 20.17
CA VAL A 65 -0.18 -9.07 21.32
C VAL A 65 -1.09 -10.05 22.08
N GLN A 66 -1.78 -10.95 21.38
CA GLN A 66 -2.68 -11.94 21.99
C GLN A 66 -2.37 -13.36 21.48
N PRO A 67 -1.52 -14.13 22.20
CA PRO A 67 -0.99 -15.41 21.72
C PRO A 67 -2.00 -16.56 21.70
N ALA A 68 -3.15 -16.44 22.36
CA ALA A 68 -4.16 -17.49 22.46
C ALA A 68 -5.23 -17.29 21.36
N PRO A 69 -5.23 -18.09 20.28
CA PRO A 69 -6.25 -17.97 19.25
C PRO A 69 -7.58 -18.56 19.76
N PRO A 70 -8.74 -17.96 19.43
CA PRO A 70 -10.00 -18.70 19.48
C PRO A 70 -9.94 -19.89 18.50
N PRO A 71 -10.66 -21.00 18.76
CA PRO A 71 -10.73 -22.09 17.79
C PRO A 71 -11.45 -21.58 16.53
N ASP A 72 -10.93 -21.90 15.34
CA ASP A 72 -11.41 -21.50 14.00
C ASP A 72 -11.03 -20.09 13.46
N VAL A 73 -9.76 -19.69 13.59
CA VAL A 73 -9.27 -18.40 13.02
C VAL A 73 -9.03 -18.47 11.51
N VAL A 74 -9.85 -17.77 10.75
CA VAL A 74 -9.59 -17.42 9.34
C VAL A 74 -8.77 -16.14 9.28
N VAL A 75 -7.67 -16.13 8.52
CA VAL A 75 -6.87 -14.92 8.27
C VAL A 75 -7.77 -13.84 7.66
N PRO A 76 -7.78 -12.60 8.19
CA PRO A 76 -8.59 -11.52 7.63
C PRO A 76 -8.19 -11.29 6.17
N ALA A 77 -9.12 -11.61 5.26
CA ALA A 77 -8.95 -11.37 3.84
C ALA A 77 -9.60 -10.04 3.45
N TRP A 78 -9.04 -9.36 2.45
CA TRP A 78 -9.69 -8.21 1.82
C TRP A 78 -11.09 -8.60 1.33
N THR A 79 -12.11 -7.91 1.83
CA THR A 79 -13.48 -8.01 1.32
C THR A 79 -13.72 -6.98 0.21
N PRO A 80 -14.63 -7.24 -0.75
CA PRO A 80 -15.00 -6.26 -1.77
C PRO A 80 -15.44 -4.91 -1.19
N GLY A 81 -16.12 -4.91 -0.03
CA GLY A 81 -16.55 -3.69 0.66
C GLY A 81 -15.40 -2.87 1.25
N GLN A 82 -14.29 -3.50 1.62
CA GLN A 82 -13.08 -2.81 2.09
C GLN A 82 -12.21 -2.30 0.93
N LEU A 83 -12.31 -2.93 -0.24
CA LEU A 83 -11.67 -2.46 -1.46
C LEU A 83 -12.45 -1.33 -2.13
N ALA A 84 -13.78 -1.29 -1.98
CA ALA A 84 -14.62 -0.27 -2.62
C ALA A 84 -14.15 1.17 -2.34
N PRO A 85 -13.72 1.58 -1.12
CA PRO A 85 -13.14 2.90 -0.89
C PRO A 85 -11.78 3.11 -1.56
N LEU A 86 -10.92 2.08 -1.63
CA LEU A 86 -9.63 2.15 -2.33
C LEU A 86 -9.80 2.25 -3.84
N VAL A 87 -10.81 1.58 -4.39
CA VAL A 87 -11.15 1.61 -5.81
C VAL A 87 -11.89 2.89 -6.15
N LEU A 88 -12.79 3.35 -5.28
CA LEU A 88 -13.39 4.68 -5.39
C LEU A 88 -12.30 5.75 -5.28
N ALA A 89 -11.29 5.57 -4.43
CA ALA A 89 -10.11 6.42 -4.43
C ALA A 89 -9.37 6.33 -5.77
N ALA A 90 -9.14 5.13 -6.32
CA ALA A 90 -8.47 4.95 -7.60
C ALA A 90 -9.26 5.56 -8.78
N VAL A 91 -10.59 5.53 -8.72
CA VAL A 91 -11.53 6.11 -9.70
C VAL A 91 -11.65 7.64 -9.53
N LEU A 92 -11.65 8.13 -8.29
CA LEU A 92 -11.63 9.56 -7.96
C LEU A 92 -10.22 10.17 -8.03
N ALA A 93 -9.17 9.34 -8.09
CA ALA A 93 -7.78 9.72 -8.22
C ALA A 93 -7.46 10.10 -9.65
N PHE A 94 -8.07 11.21 -10.03
CA PHE A 94 -7.29 12.27 -10.61
C PHE A 94 -6.15 12.63 -9.62
N PRO A 95 -4.95 13.00 -10.10
CA PRO A 95 -3.79 13.44 -9.31
C PRO A 95 -3.99 14.69 -8.42
N LEU A 96 -5.23 15.04 -8.06
CA LEU A 96 -5.67 16.22 -7.32
C LEU A 96 -6.26 15.93 -5.94
N LEU A 97 -6.35 14.66 -5.50
CA LEU A 97 -6.61 14.38 -4.09
C LEU A 97 -5.40 14.86 -3.28
N GLY A 98 -5.50 16.09 -2.78
CA GLY A 98 -4.45 16.68 -1.96
C GLY A 98 -4.06 15.74 -0.80
N PRO A 99 -2.86 15.91 -0.21
CA PRO A 99 -2.31 14.99 0.79
C PRO A 99 -3.27 14.64 1.93
N LEU A 100 -4.12 15.61 2.32
CA LEU A 100 -5.13 15.43 3.35
C LEU A 100 -6.20 14.39 2.98
N LEU A 101 -6.71 14.42 1.75
CA LEU A 101 -7.80 13.54 1.34
C LEU A 101 -7.31 12.11 1.13
N HIS A 102 -6.07 11.95 0.67
CA HIS A 102 -5.39 10.66 0.64
C HIS A 102 -5.20 10.08 2.05
N LEU A 103 -4.75 10.90 3.00
CA LEU A 103 -4.63 10.50 4.41
C LEU A 103 -5.98 10.07 5.00
N LEU A 104 -7.03 10.86 4.80
CA LEU A 104 -8.37 10.54 5.29
C LEU A 104 -8.88 9.22 4.73
N LEU A 105 -8.58 8.92 3.47
CA LEU A 105 -8.97 7.67 2.84
C LEU A 105 -8.23 6.47 3.43
N LEU A 106 -6.91 6.59 3.61
CA LEU A 106 -6.10 5.59 4.31
C LEU A 106 -6.62 5.32 5.73
N VAL A 107 -6.98 6.38 6.47
CA VAL A 107 -7.55 6.26 7.81
C VAL A 107 -8.90 5.54 7.77
N ALA A 108 -9.79 5.89 6.84
CA ALA A 108 -11.09 5.24 6.69
C ALA A 108 -10.95 3.74 6.34
N VAL A 109 -10.05 3.40 5.42
CA VAL A 109 -9.75 2.02 5.04
C VAL A 109 -9.16 1.25 6.23
N GLY A 110 -8.18 1.84 6.92
CA GLY A 110 -7.57 1.24 8.11
C GLY A 110 -8.57 1.00 9.25
N ALA A 111 -9.45 1.97 9.52
CA ALA A 111 -10.54 1.80 10.49
C ALA A 111 -11.50 0.66 10.09
N GLY A 112 -11.78 0.51 8.78
CA GLY A 112 -12.56 -0.60 8.24
C GLY A 112 -11.89 -1.98 8.34
N LEU A 113 -10.58 -2.05 8.55
CA LEU A 113 -9.84 -3.29 8.82
C LEU A 113 -9.88 -3.67 10.31
N ALA A 114 -10.03 -2.70 11.22
CA ALA A 114 -9.96 -2.92 12.67
C ALA A 114 -11.08 -3.83 13.19
N GLY A 115 -12.31 -3.70 12.66
CA GLY A 115 -13.45 -4.54 13.05
C GLY A 115 -13.23 -6.02 12.73
N PRO A 116 -12.99 -6.39 11.46
CA PRO A 116 -12.71 -7.78 11.07
C PRO A 116 -11.45 -8.35 11.73
N LEU A 117 -10.42 -7.52 11.94
CA LEU A 117 -9.22 -7.94 12.66
C LEU A 117 -9.54 -8.28 14.12
N GLY A 118 -10.30 -7.43 14.82
CA GLY A 118 -10.74 -7.69 16.20
C GLY A 118 -11.59 -8.95 16.30
N ALA A 119 -12.54 -9.14 15.37
CA ALA A 119 -13.36 -10.36 15.31
C ALA A 119 -12.53 -11.63 15.10
N ALA A 120 -11.50 -11.57 14.26
CA ALA A 120 -10.64 -12.73 13.97
C ALA A 120 -9.62 -13.04 15.08
N THR A 121 -9.26 -12.07 15.91
CA THR A 121 -8.18 -12.20 16.90
C THR A 121 -8.65 -12.17 18.35
N GLY A 122 -9.91 -11.81 18.59
CA GLY A 122 -10.44 -11.57 19.94
C GLY A 122 -9.99 -10.25 20.56
N LEU A 123 -9.27 -9.40 19.81
CA LEU A 123 -8.82 -8.09 20.28
C LEU A 123 -9.99 -7.10 20.36
N GLY A 124 -9.95 -6.23 21.37
CA GLY A 124 -10.79 -5.04 21.42
C GLY A 124 -10.47 -4.09 20.25
N TRP A 125 -11.46 -3.30 19.82
CA TRP A 125 -11.36 -2.45 18.63
C TRP A 125 -10.13 -1.53 18.62
N TRP A 126 -9.80 -0.91 19.75
CA TRP A 126 -8.63 -0.03 19.88
C TRP A 126 -7.30 -0.76 19.68
N ALA A 127 -7.17 -1.98 20.20
CA ALA A 127 -5.95 -2.78 20.03
C ALA A 127 -5.81 -3.26 18.57
N ALA A 128 -6.91 -3.68 17.95
CA ALA A 128 -6.94 -4.02 16.53
C ALA A 128 -6.60 -2.82 15.65
N ALA A 129 -7.19 -1.64 15.91
CA ALA A 129 -6.87 -0.40 15.19
C ALA A 129 -5.39 -0.01 15.35
N GLY A 130 -4.82 -0.17 16.56
CA GLY A 130 -3.39 0.02 16.80
C GLY A 130 -2.51 -0.90 15.94
N CYS A 131 -2.86 -2.19 15.84
CA CYS A 131 -2.13 -3.14 15.00
C CYS A 131 -2.21 -2.75 13.51
N VAL A 132 -3.38 -2.32 13.03
CA VAL A 132 -3.55 -1.83 11.64
C VAL A 132 -2.71 -0.59 11.39
N ALA A 133 -2.70 0.37 12.32
CA ALA A 133 -1.93 1.61 12.19
C ALA A 133 -0.42 1.34 12.17
N VAL A 134 0.09 0.50 13.09
CA VAL A 134 1.52 0.13 13.14
C VAL A 134 1.93 -0.64 11.89
N ALA A 135 1.09 -1.55 11.40
CA ALA A 135 1.33 -2.26 10.14
C ALA A 135 1.43 -1.30 8.94
N GLY A 136 0.49 -0.35 8.84
CA GLY A 136 0.48 0.64 7.75
C GLY A 136 1.72 1.53 7.78
N LEU A 137 2.10 2.02 8.97
CA LEU A 137 3.32 2.81 9.15
C LEU A 137 4.58 2.01 8.83
N GLY A 138 4.67 0.76 9.31
CA GLY A 138 5.81 -0.12 9.06
C GLY A 138 6.01 -0.40 7.58
N LEU A 139 4.93 -0.66 6.84
CA LEU A 139 4.98 -0.85 5.38
C LEU A 139 5.42 0.42 4.65
N ALA A 140 4.88 1.59 5.04
CA ALA A 140 5.27 2.86 4.44
C ALA A 140 6.77 3.16 4.66
N LEU A 141 7.27 2.91 5.87
CA LEU A 141 8.69 3.07 6.19
C LEU A 141 9.57 2.08 5.43
N ALA A 142 9.13 0.83 5.26
CA ALA A 142 9.86 -0.16 4.47
C ALA A 142 9.99 0.24 3.00
N VAL A 143 8.90 0.72 2.38
CA VAL A 143 8.91 1.23 1.00
C VAL A 143 9.83 2.44 0.86
N GLU A 144 9.79 3.37 1.82
CA GLU A 144 10.66 4.54 1.81
C GLU A 144 12.14 4.15 2.00
N ALA A 145 12.44 3.19 2.87
CA ALA A 145 13.79 2.66 3.04
C ALA A 145 14.32 2.02 1.74
N VAL A 146 13.51 1.19 1.08
CA VAL A 146 13.87 0.61 -0.24
C VAL A 146 14.08 1.70 -1.28
N ARG A 147 13.22 2.73 -1.32
CA ARG A 147 13.36 3.86 -2.25
C ARG A 147 14.67 4.62 -2.04
N ARG A 148 15.02 4.91 -0.78
CA ARG A 148 16.29 5.56 -0.43
C ARG A 148 17.48 4.68 -0.77
N LEU A 149 17.38 3.38 -0.50
CA LEU A 149 18.44 2.42 -0.84
C LEU A 149 18.66 2.33 -2.35
N VAL A 150 17.60 2.22 -3.15
CA VAL A 150 17.70 2.22 -4.62
C VAL A 150 18.27 3.54 -5.13
N GLY A 151 17.81 4.67 -4.59
CA GLY A 151 18.31 5.99 -4.96
C GLY A 151 19.80 6.17 -4.64
N THR A 152 20.25 5.69 -3.48
CA THR A 152 21.67 5.74 -3.08
C THR A 152 22.53 4.82 -3.95
N ILE A 153 22.09 3.58 -4.22
CA ILE A 153 22.80 2.66 -5.12
C ILE A 153 22.91 3.24 -6.55
N GLY A 154 21.82 3.80 -7.07
CA GLY A 154 21.81 4.43 -8.39
C GLY A 154 22.73 5.64 -8.49
N ALA A 155 22.86 6.42 -7.42
CA ALA A 155 23.80 7.54 -7.36
C ALA A 155 25.26 7.07 -7.29
N THR A 156 25.55 5.98 -6.57
CA THR A 156 26.92 5.43 -6.49
C THR A 156 27.38 4.77 -7.78
N GLY A 157 26.48 4.11 -8.55
CA GLY A 157 26.83 3.53 -9.84
C GLY A 157 27.05 4.56 -10.96
N ALA A 158 26.50 5.77 -10.82
CA ALA A 158 26.76 6.88 -11.74
C ALA A 158 28.09 7.61 -11.45
N ALA A 159 28.71 7.34 -10.30
CA ALA A 159 29.94 7.98 -9.85
C ALA A 159 31.21 7.17 -10.17
N GLU A 160 31.11 6.07 -10.92
CA GLU A 160 32.27 5.29 -11.34
C GLU A 160 33.06 6.05 -12.42
N PRO A 161 34.32 6.45 -12.16
CA PRO A 161 35.13 7.17 -13.14
C PRO A 161 35.54 6.22 -14.26
N GLN A 162 35.27 6.60 -15.52
CA GLN A 162 35.85 5.91 -16.67
C GLN A 162 37.39 6.04 -16.61
N PRO A 163 38.15 4.95 -16.86
CA PRO A 163 39.61 4.99 -16.96
C PRO A 163 40.09 5.75 -18.21
#